data_AF-A0AAD8U2F2-F1
#
_entry.id   AF-A0AAD8U2F2-F1
#
_cell.length_a   1.000
_cell.length_b   1.000
_cell.length_c   1.000
_cell.angle_alpha   90.00
_cell.angle_beta   90.00
_cell.angle_gamma   90.00
#
_symmetry.space_group_name_H-M   'P 1'
#
loop_
_entity.id
_entity.type
_entity.pdbx_description
1 polymer ?
#
loop_
_entity_poly.entity_id
_entity_poly.type
_entity_poly.pdbx_seq_one_letter_code
_entity_poly.pdbx_strand_id
1 'polypeptide(L)'
;MVEKPWALNLSSVYLESGEKVNKRRLLQEMGANGTVAKHYGQGAAMEVCSAEQGHTAASKCFDDDGRIKRTGTMWTASAHIITAVIGSGVLSLAWAIAQLGWVAGPAVMLLFSLVTYYTSALLSDCYRSGDETTGKRNYTYMDAVNANLSGVKVQICGFLQYANIVGVAIGYTIAASISMLAIKRANCFHVDGHVNPCHISSTPYMIIFGVAEIFFSQIPDFDQISWLSILAAIMSFTYSTIGLGLGIVQVVANKGVKGSLTGISIGVVTPMDKVWRSLQAFGDIAFAYSYSLILIEIQDTLRAPPPSESKVMRRATVVSVATTTLFYMLCGCMGYAAFGDNAPGNLLTGFGFYEPFWLLDIANAAIAVHLVGAYQVYCQPLFAFVEKWAQQRWPDSSFITGEIQLPIVSSGFKLNLFRLTWRSTFVVATTVVSMLLPFFNDVVGFLGAIGFWPLTVYFPVEMYIVQKKIPKWSSLWVCLQLLSLGCLIITIASAAGSIAGIMSDLKVYKPFSTTD
;
A
#
# COMPACT_ATOMS: atom_id res chain seq x y z
N MET A 1 13.99 74.97 -33.70
CA MET A 1 15.02 73.99 -33.31
C MET A 1 14.62 72.70 -34.00
N VAL A 2 15.19 72.42 -35.18
CA VAL A 2 16.27 71.42 -35.40
C VAL A 2 15.74 69.99 -35.12
N GLU A 3 15.56 69.08 -36.09
CA GLU A 3 15.77 69.10 -37.57
C GLU A 3 14.88 68.05 -38.31
N LYS A 4 15.03 67.85 -39.64
CA LYS A 4 14.35 66.84 -40.51
C LYS A 4 15.44 66.09 -41.36
N PRO A 5 15.12 65.28 -42.42
CA PRO A 5 14.10 64.23 -42.66
C PRO A 5 14.68 62.82 -42.33
N TRP A 6 14.53 61.64 -42.98
CA TRP A 6 13.93 61.01 -44.20
C TRP A 6 13.41 59.59 -43.79
N ALA A 7 12.56 58.77 -44.44
CA ALA A 7 11.98 58.54 -45.78
C ALA A 7 12.52 57.32 -46.59
N LEU A 8 11.71 56.24 -46.66
CA LEU A 8 11.78 55.06 -47.58
C LEU A 8 13.02 54.12 -47.41
N ASN A 9 13.08 52.87 -47.93
CA ASN A 9 12.24 52.12 -48.89
C ASN A 9 12.24 50.58 -48.61
N LEU A 10 11.46 49.78 -49.37
CA LEU A 10 11.54 48.31 -49.38
C LEU A 10 12.68 47.79 -50.27
N SER A 11 13.25 46.62 -49.91
CA SER A 11 13.81 45.66 -50.88
C SER A 11 13.86 44.24 -50.32
N SER A 12 13.37 43.26 -51.09
CA SER A 12 13.51 41.82 -50.80
C SER A 12 14.77 41.26 -51.44
N VAL A 13 15.51 40.39 -50.74
CA VAL A 13 16.56 39.55 -51.33
C VAL A 13 16.35 38.11 -50.88
N TYR A 14 16.10 37.21 -51.84
CA TYR A 14 16.24 35.77 -51.64
C TYR A 14 17.74 35.42 -51.67
N LEU A 15 18.16 34.49 -50.82
CA LEU A 15 19.33 33.65 -51.08
C LEU A 15 18.95 32.18 -50.88
N GLU A 16 19.33 31.36 -51.85
CA GLU A 16 19.04 29.94 -51.89
C GLU A 16 20.14 29.14 -51.18
N SER A 17 19.78 28.39 -50.14
CA SER A 17 20.56 27.24 -49.68
C SER A 17 19.60 26.14 -49.20
N GLY A 18 19.14 25.33 -50.15
CA GLY A 18 18.13 24.31 -49.94
C GLY A 18 18.61 23.08 -49.17
N GLU A 19 18.89 23.21 -47.87
CA GLU A 19 19.25 22.07 -47.01
C GLU A 19 18.12 21.70 -46.03
N LYS A 20 17.52 20.52 -46.20
CA LYS A 20 16.49 20.00 -45.29
C LYS A 20 17.12 19.49 -44.00
N VAL A 21 17.44 20.39 -43.07
CA VAL A 21 17.93 20.06 -41.73
C VAL A 21 16.97 19.08 -41.05
N ASN A 22 17.42 17.83 -40.89
CA ASN A 22 16.58 16.76 -40.36
C ASN A 22 16.29 17.00 -38.87
N LYS A 23 15.05 17.35 -38.55
CA LYS A 23 14.58 17.71 -37.20
C LYS A 23 14.86 16.63 -36.13
N ARG A 24 15.07 15.36 -36.53
CA ARG A 24 15.52 14.29 -35.60
C ARG A 24 16.95 14.47 -35.11
N ARG A 25 17.86 15.03 -35.93
CA ARG A 25 19.30 15.14 -35.58
C ARG A 25 19.54 16.23 -34.53
N LEU A 26 18.90 17.40 -34.70
CA LEU A 26 18.91 18.45 -33.67
C LEU A 26 18.33 17.97 -32.33
N LEU A 27 17.25 17.18 -32.34
CA LEU A 27 16.70 16.58 -31.12
C LEU A 27 17.63 15.53 -30.48
N GLN A 28 18.57 14.96 -31.24
CA GLN A 28 19.54 13.97 -30.77
C GLN A 28 20.80 14.65 -30.19
N GLU A 29 21.25 15.76 -30.79
CA GLU A 29 22.39 16.55 -30.33
C GLU A 29 22.02 17.47 -29.14
N MET A 30 20.79 18.01 -29.11
CA MET A 30 20.25 18.70 -27.91
C MET A 30 19.99 17.75 -26.73
N GLY A 31 19.95 16.44 -26.96
CA GLY A 31 19.83 15.42 -25.91
C GLY A 31 21.09 15.26 -25.03
N ALA A 32 22.22 15.88 -25.39
CA ALA A 32 23.51 15.70 -24.71
C ALA A 32 23.78 16.69 -23.55
N ASN A 33 23.07 17.83 -23.46
CA ASN A 33 23.32 18.88 -22.47
C ASN A 33 22.03 19.33 -21.74
N GLY A 34 21.26 18.36 -21.23
CA GLY A 34 19.95 18.56 -20.60
C GLY A 34 19.97 19.12 -19.18
N THR A 35 20.59 20.28 -18.95
CA THR A 35 20.74 20.89 -17.59
C THR A 35 19.70 21.96 -17.25
N VAL A 36 18.78 22.31 -18.16
CA VAL A 36 17.87 23.47 -18.02
C VAL A 36 16.39 23.05 -18.08
N ALA A 37 15.95 22.23 -17.10
CA ALA A 37 14.54 21.85 -16.92
C ALA A 37 14.20 21.37 -15.49
N LYS A 38 14.86 21.92 -14.44
CA LYS A 38 14.65 21.50 -13.03
C LYS A 38 14.77 22.65 -12.02
N HIS A 39 13.82 23.58 -12.02
CA HIS A 39 13.64 24.57 -10.94
C HIS A 39 12.15 24.65 -10.52
N TYR A 40 11.81 25.56 -9.61
CA TYR A 40 10.49 25.79 -8.97
C TYR A 40 10.09 24.80 -7.86
N GLY A 41 10.15 23.48 -8.09
CA GLY A 41 9.96 22.51 -7.00
C GLY A 41 11.06 22.60 -5.93
N GLN A 42 12.31 22.80 -6.38
CA GLN A 42 13.50 22.89 -5.51
C GLN A 42 13.62 24.21 -4.72
N GLY A 43 12.90 25.27 -5.07
CA GLY A 43 13.13 26.63 -4.55
C GLY A 43 12.96 26.74 -3.03
N ALA A 44 11.78 26.40 -2.51
CA ALA A 44 11.46 26.57 -1.09
C ALA A 44 12.34 25.69 -0.16
N ALA A 45 12.65 24.46 -0.57
CA ALA A 45 13.55 23.59 0.19
C ALA A 45 15.02 24.09 0.14
N MET A 46 15.42 24.72 -0.96
CA MET A 46 16.71 25.37 -1.10
C MET A 46 16.81 26.63 -0.25
N GLU A 47 15.74 27.43 -0.13
CA GLU A 47 15.66 28.56 0.81
C GLU A 47 15.82 28.09 2.25
N VAL A 48 15.05 27.09 2.71
CA VAL A 48 15.15 26.54 4.07
C VAL A 48 16.56 26.02 4.36
N CYS A 49 17.14 25.20 3.48
CA CYS A 49 18.47 24.63 3.71
C CYS A 49 19.62 25.66 3.59
N SER A 50 19.42 26.75 2.83
CA SER A 50 20.41 27.84 2.71
C SER A 50 20.28 28.89 3.81
N ALA A 51 19.10 29.05 4.42
CA ALA A 51 18.89 29.97 5.53
C ALA A 51 19.60 29.51 6.82
N GLU A 52 19.74 28.19 7.03
CA GLU A 52 20.47 27.66 8.19
C GLU A 52 22.00 27.67 8.00
N GLN A 53 22.52 27.43 6.80
CA GLN A 53 23.95 27.20 6.56
C GLN A 53 24.44 27.85 5.25
N GLY A 54 25.42 28.75 5.38
CA GLY A 54 25.95 29.57 4.27
C GLY A 54 26.69 28.82 3.15
N HIS A 55 27.18 29.56 2.15
CA HIS A 55 27.56 29.10 0.80
C HIS A 55 28.51 27.89 0.65
N THR A 56 29.18 27.40 1.70
CA THR A 56 29.93 26.12 1.64
C THR A 56 29.05 24.88 1.87
N ALA A 57 27.75 25.05 2.16
CA ALA A 57 26.88 23.98 2.63
C ALA A 57 26.16 23.15 1.55
N ALA A 58 26.23 23.50 0.26
CA ALA A 58 25.43 22.83 -0.79
C ALA A 58 25.56 21.29 -0.80
N SER A 59 26.76 20.76 -0.53
CA SER A 59 27.02 19.31 -0.43
C SER A 59 26.37 18.61 0.77
N LYS A 60 25.79 19.33 1.73
CA LYS A 60 25.10 18.77 2.91
C LYS A 60 23.60 18.55 2.69
N CYS A 61 22.97 19.35 1.82
CA CYS A 61 21.52 19.37 1.62
C CYS A 61 21.00 18.29 0.65
N PHE A 62 21.89 17.67 -0.13
CA PHE A 62 21.55 16.68 -1.15
C PHE A 62 22.22 15.31 -0.88
N ASP A 63 21.59 14.24 -1.36
CA ASP A 63 22.15 12.89 -1.42
C ASP A 63 23.01 12.68 -2.68
N ASP A 64 23.63 11.51 -2.82
CA ASP A 64 24.48 11.10 -3.95
C ASP A 64 23.79 11.13 -5.33
N ASP A 65 22.45 11.14 -5.36
CA ASP A 65 21.64 11.25 -6.58
C ASP A 65 21.22 12.70 -6.92
N GLY A 66 21.65 13.68 -6.14
CA GLY A 66 21.29 15.09 -6.30
C GLY A 66 19.85 15.43 -5.90
N ARG A 67 19.14 14.53 -5.20
CA ARG A 67 17.86 14.84 -4.53
C ARG A 67 18.09 15.37 -3.13
N ILE A 68 17.08 16.04 -2.57
CA ILE A 68 17.08 16.50 -1.18
C ILE A 68 17.38 15.31 -0.25
N LYS A 69 18.23 15.55 0.74
CA LYS A 69 18.76 14.51 1.62
C LYS A 69 17.69 13.76 2.39
N ARG A 70 17.65 12.44 2.20
CA ARG A 70 16.72 11.53 2.89
C ARG A 70 17.04 11.44 4.38
N THR A 71 15.99 11.45 5.21
CA THR A 71 16.10 11.47 6.68
C THR A 71 15.65 10.16 7.34
N GLY A 72 15.03 9.25 6.59
CA GLY A 72 14.43 8.02 7.10
C GLY A 72 15.43 7.08 7.79
N THR A 73 14.92 6.36 8.78
CA THR A 73 15.68 5.45 9.64
C THR A 73 15.05 4.05 9.66
N MET A 74 15.73 3.09 10.29
CA MET A 74 15.15 1.78 10.56
C MET A 74 13.77 1.89 11.24
N TRP A 75 13.59 2.81 12.18
CA TRP A 75 12.34 2.95 12.93
C TRP A 75 11.20 3.52 12.09
N THR A 76 11.47 4.49 11.21
CA THR A 76 10.44 5.03 10.30
C THR A 76 10.07 4.01 9.23
N ALA A 77 11.06 3.29 8.67
CA ALA A 77 10.78 2.19 7.73
C ALA A 77 10.00 1.05 8.41
N SER A 78 10.33 0.68 9.65
CA SER A 78 9.54 -0.29 10.41
C SER A 78 8.12 0.20 10.69
N ALA A 79 7.94 1.48 11.05
CA ALA A 79 6.60 2.06 11.24
C ALA A 79 5.78 1.99 9.93
N HIS A 80 6.37 2.35 8.80
CA HIS A 80 5.73 2.26 7.48
C HIS A 80 5.35 0.82 7.10
N ILE A 81 6.23 -0.17 7.32
CA ILE A 81 5.91 -1.59 7.08
C ILE A 81 4.82 -2.06 8.05
N ILE A 82 4.92 -1.76 9.35
CA ILE A 82 3.93 -2.15 10.36
C ILE A 82 2.55 -1.55 10.03
N THR A 83 2.49 -0.28 9.64
CA THR A 83 1.28 0.40 9.16
C THR A 83 0.71 -0.29 7.93
N ALA A 84 1.56 -0.63 6.96
CA ALA A 84 1.13 -1.27 5.73
C ALA A 84 0.64 -2.72 5.90
N VAL A 85 1.13 -3.41 6.93
CA VAL A 85 0.89 -4.83 7.18
C VAL A 85 -0.26 -5.03 8.17
N ILE A 86 -0.22 -4.45 9.38
CA ILE A 86 -1.14 -4.90 10.44
C ILE A 86 -2.62 -4.60 10.12
N GLY A 87 -2.91 -3.43 9.53
CA GLY A 87 -4.24 -2.84 9.26
C GLY A 87 -5.43 -3.76 9.04
N SER A 88 -5.90 -3.86 7.80
CA SER A 88 -7.02 -4.77 7.52
C SER A 88 -6.57 -6.24 7.51
N GLY A 89 -5.25 -6.49 7.36
CA GLY A 89 -4.64 -7.81 7.35
C GLY A 89 -4.91 -8.64 8.60
N VAL A 90 -4.81 -8.08 9.81
CA VAL A 90 -5.12 -8.81 11.06
C VAL A 90 -6.57 -9.27 11.13
N LEU A 91 -7.50 -8.47 10.59
CA LEU A 91 -8.91 -8.56 10.93
C LEU A 91 -9.54 -9.87 10.42
N SER A 92 -9.13 -10.36 9.25
CA SER A 92 -9.63 -11.63 8.69
C SER A 92 -8.83 -12.87 9.11
N LEU A 93 -7.69 -12.75 9.80
CA LEU A 93 -6.88 -13.92 10.20
C LEU A 93 -7.63 -14.90 11.10
N ALA A 94 -8.53 -14.42 11.95
CA ALA A 94 -9.37 -15.28 12.79
C ALA A 94 -10.28 -16.18 11.91
N TRP A 95 -10.88 -15.60 10.87
CA TRP A 95 -11.67 -16.32 9.88
C TRP A 95 -10.79 -17.25 9.02
N ALA A 96 -9.62 -16.79 8.57
CA ALA A 96 -8.71 -17.58 7.73
C ALA A 96 -8.19 -18.82 8.46
N ILE A 97 -7.80 -18.70 9.75
CA ILE A 97 -7.48 -19.87 10.57
C ILE A 97 -8.72 -20.75 10.77
N ALA A 98 -9.94 -20.18 10.90
CA ALA A 98 -11.15 -21.01 10.96
C ALA A 98 -11.43 -21.81 9.68
N GLN A 99 -11.00 -21.35 8.50
CA GLN A 99 -11.15 -22.14 7.27
C GLN A 99 -10.06 -23.22 7.09
N LEU A 100 -8.94 -23.14 7.83
CA LEU A 100 -7.77 -24.01 7.69
C LEU A 100 -7.57 -24.96 8.89
N GLY A 101 -8.00 -24.56 10.09
CA GLY A 101 -7.87 -25.32 11.34
C GLY A 101 -6.57 -25.09 12.10
N TRP A 102 -6.55 -25.67 13.30
CA TRP A 102 -5.44 -25.56 14.27
C TRP A 102 -4.09 -26.07 13.75
N VAL A 103 -4.08 -26.94 12.73
CA VAL A 103 -2.85 -27.44 12.11
C VAL A 103 -2.42 -26.55 10.95
N ALA A 104 -3.27 -26.39 9.93
CA ALA A 104 -2.87 -25.74 8.69
C ALA A 104 -2.81 -24.22 8.79
N GLY A 105 -3.73 -23.56 9.51
CA GLY A 105 -3.75 -22.09 9.62
C GLY A 105 -2.44 -21.52 10.18
N PRO A 106 -2.03 -21.91 11.40
CA PRO A 106 -0.78 -21.44 12.01
C PRO A 106 0.47 -21.82 11.18
N ALA A 107 0.50 -23.00 10.57
CA ALA A 107 1.62 -23.44 9.74
C ALA A 107 1.75 -22.61 8.45
N VAL A 108 0.62 -22.30 7.80
CA VAL A 108 0.57 -21.47 6.59
C VAL A 108 0.96 -20.02 6.91
N MET A 109 0.53 -19.46 8.03
CA MET A 109 0.94 -18.11 8.45
C MET A 109 2.45 -18.00 8.67
N LEU A 110 3.07 -19.00 9.32
CA LEU A 110 4.52 -19.06 9.46
C LEU A 110 5.24 -19.24 8.11
N LEU A 111 4.69 -20.04 7.19
CA LEU A 111 5.23 -20.19 5.83
C LEU A 111 5.19 -18.87 5.06
N PHE A 112 4.06 -18.17 5.03
CA PHE A 112 3.91 -16.88 4.37
C PHE A 112 4.79 -15.79 5.00
N SER A 113 4.93 -15.78 6.32
CA SER A 113 5.91 -14.93 7.03
C SER A 113 7.34 -15.18 6.54
N LEU A 114 7.77 -16.44 6.45
CA LEU A 114 9.13 -16.80 6.03
C LEU A 114 9.39 -16.48 4.56
N VAL A 115 8.45 -16.79 3.67
CA VAL A 115 8.54 -16.47 2.24
C VAL A 115 8.58 -14.96 2.03
N THR A 116 7.72 -14.20 2.70
CA THR A 116 7.67 -12.73 2.58
C THR A 116 8.95 -12.10 3.14
N TYR A 117 9.44 -12.54 4.30
CA TYR A 117 10.73 -12.08 4.84
C TYR A 117 11.87 -12.32 3.85
N TYR A 118 11.97 -13.54 3.31
CA TYR A 118 13.04 -13.91 2.39
C TYR A 118 13.00 -13.10 1.09
N THR A 119 11.85 -13.05 0.43
CA THR A 119 11.65 -12.33 -0.84
C THR A 119 11.77 -10.81 -0.68
N SER A 120 11.30 -10.24 0.42
CA SER A 120 11.48 -8.82 0.75
C SER A 120 12.95 -8.45 0.96
N ALA A 121 13.76 -9.36 1.52
CA ALA A 121 15.21 -9.18 1.60
C ALA A 121 15.91 -9.32 0.23
N LEU A 122 15.38 -10.11 -0.70
CA LEU A 122 15.87 -10.11 -2.10
C LEU A 122 15.50 -8.79 -2.80
N LEU A 123 14.30 -8.26 -2.55
CA LEU A 123 13.83 -6.99 -3.11
C LEU A 123 14.64 -5.80 -2.58
N SER A 124 14.98 -5.77 -1.29
CA SER A 124 15.75 -4.66 -0.72
C SER A 124 17.17 -4.56 -1.29
N ASP A 125 17.78 -5.69 -1.64
CA ASP A 125 19.07 -5.75 -2.35
C ASP A 125 18.98 -5.24 -3.81
N CYS A 126 17.79 -5.17 -4.40
CA CYS A 126 17.56 -4.69 -5.77
C CYS A 126 17.31 -3.16 -5.88
N TYR A 127 17.25 -2.45 -4.75
CA TYR A 127 17.03 -1.00 -4.69
C TYR A 127 18.12 -0.17 -5.38
N ARG A 128 19.39 -0.58 -5.26
CA ARG A 128 20.50 0.01 -6.04
C ARG A 128 20.92 -0.97 -7.12
N SER A 129 21.03 -0.51 -8.36
CA SER A 129 21.51 -1.33 -9.48
C SER A 129 23.02 -1.34 -9.56
N GLY A 130 23.60 -2.55 -9.61
CA GLY A 130 25.05 -2.75 -9.58
C GLY A 130 25.54 -2.96 -8.14
N ASP A 131 26.26 -1.99 -7.61
CA ASP A 131 26.79 -2.01 -6.23
C ASP A 131 25.75 -1.54 -5.20
N GLU A 132 25.76 -2.14 -4.01
CA GLU A 132 24.78 -1.89 -2.93
C GLU A 132 24.98 -0.53 -2.22
N THR A 133 26.12 0.14 -2.41
CA THR A 133 26.47 1.40 -1.73
C THR A 133 26.65 2.59 -2.67
N THR A 134 27.04 2.34 -3.92
CA THR A 134 27.39 3.33 -4.95
C THR A 134 26.61 3.14 -6.26
N GLY A 135 25.84 2.06 -6.38
CA GLY A 135 24.97 1.83 -7.53
C GLY A 135 23.85 2.86 -7.64
N LYS A 136 23.28 2.98 -8.85
CA LYS A 136 22.18 3.91 -9.12
C LYS A 136 20.93 3.51 -8.33
N ARG A 137 20.34 4.46 -7.58
CA ARG A 137 19.06 4.31 -6.87
C ARG A 137 17.91 4.05 -7.85
N ASN A 138 17.04 3.10 -7.50
CA ASN A 138 15.74 2.86 -8.11
C ASN A 138 14.66 3.34 -7.15
N TYR A 139 13.91 4.36 -7.54
CA TYR A 139 13.03 5.13 -6.65
C TYR A 139 11.63 4.52 -6.47
N THR A 140 11.28 3.63 -7.40
CA THR A 140 10.00 2.90 -7.43
C THR A 140 10.28 1.45 -7.77
N TYR A 141 9.35 0.56 -7.43
CA TYR A 141 9.43 -0.85 -7.80
C TYR A 141 9.50 -1.00 -9.34
N MET A 142 8.72 -0.20 -10.10
CA MET A 142 8.83 -0.13 -11.56
C MET A 142 10.24 0.25 -12.06
N ASP A 143 10.92 1.20 -11.41
CA ASP A 143 12.31 1.56 -11.77
C ASP A 143 13.26 0.35 -11.54
N ALA A 144 13.11 -0.40 -10.44
CA ALA A 144 13.93 -1.57 -10.14
C ALA A 144 13.71 -2.73 -11.12
N VAL A 145 12.44 -3.00 -11.49
CA VAL A 145 12.09 -3.99 -12.52
C VAL A 145 12.58 -3.55 -13.90
N ASN A 146 12.56 -2.26 -14.21
CA ASN A 146 13.11 -1.73 -15.45
C ASN A 146 14.64 -1.87 -15.53
N ALA A 147 15.35 -1.62 -14.42
CA ALA A 147 16.80 -1.71 -14.36
C ALA A 147 17.35 -3.15 -14.41
N ASN A 148 16.58 -4.14 -13.95
CA ASN A 148 17.01 -5.55 -13.90
C ASN A 148 16.38 -6.46 -14.97
N LEU A 149 15.13 -6.21 -15.38
CA LEU A 149 14.35 -7.12 -16.24
C LEU A 149 13.89 -6.47 -17.55
N SER A 150 13.52 -5.18 -17.51
CA SER A 150 13.16 -4.34 -18.67
C SER A 150 11.97 -4.84 -19.53
N GLY A 151 11.61 -4.06 -20.55
CA GLY A 151 10.59 -4.42 -21.55
C GLY A 151 9.19 -4.67 -20.97
N VAL A 152 8.46 -5.62 -21.54
CA VAL A 152 7.06 -5.93 -21.18
C VAL A 152 6.88 -6.30 -19.69
N LYS A 153 7.91 -6.88 -19.05
CA LYS A 153 7.89 -7.18 -17.61
C LYS A 153 7.65 -5.93 -16.75
N VAL A 154 8.10 -4.75 -17.19
CA VAL A 154 7.88 -3.46 -16.50
C VAL A 154 6.41 -3.04 -16.58
N GLN A 155 5.78 -3.21 -17.75
CA GLN A 155 4.36 -2.88 -17.95
C GLN A 155 3.45 -3.79 -17.13
N ILE A 156 3.77 -5.10 -17.08
CA ILE A 156 3.07 -6.08 -16.24
C ILE A 156 3.25 -5.75 -14.75
N CYS A 157 4.46 -5.43 -14.31
CA CYS A 157 4.73 -4.99 -12.93
C CYS A 157 3.90 -3.77 -12.54
N GLY A 158 3.96 -2.68 -13.31
CA GLY A 158 3.21 -1.45 -13.01
C GLY A 158 1.70 -1.66 -13.01
N PHE A 159 1.16 -2.40 -14.00
CA PHE A 159 -0.27 -2.71 -14.04
C PHE A 159 -0.72 -3.48 -12.78
N LEU A 160 0.01 -4.53 -12.40
CA LEU A 160 -0.32 -5.33 -11.21
C LEU A 160 -0.12 -4.56 -9.91
N GLN A 161 0.97 -3.79 -9.78
CA GLN A 161 1.26 -2.96 -8.59
C GLN A 161 0.15 -1.94 -8.37
N TYR A 162 -0.21 -1.15 -9.38
CA TYR A 162 -1.22 -0.11 -9.25
C TYR A 162 -2.64 -0.65 -9.17
N ALA A 163 -2.98 -1.76 -9.87
CA ALA A 163 -4.27 -2.41 -9.69
C ALA A 163 -4.44 -2.99 -8.28
N ASN A 164 -3.37 -3.51 -7.67
CA ASN A 164 -3.41 -3.97 -6.28
C ASN A 164 -3.61 -2.80 -5.31
N ILE A 165 -2.90 -1.67 -5.50
CA ILE A 165 -3.08 -0.44 -4.70
C ILE A 165 -4.51 0.10 -4.76
N VAL A 166 -5.13 0.14 -5.97
CA VAL A 166 -6.55 0.50 -6.13
C VAL A 166 -7.46 -0.41 -5.29
N GLY A 167 -7.16 -1.71 -5.28
CA GLY A 167 -7.87 -2.68 -4.46
C GLY A 167 -7.66 -2.50 -2.96
N VAL A 168 -6.44 -2.20 -2.51
CA VAL A 168 -6.14 -1.93 -1.09
C VAL A 168 -6.94 -0.70 -0.61
N ALA A 169 -7.02 0.35 -1.42
CA ALA A 169 -7.85 1.53 -1.15
C ALA A 169 -9.35 1.18 -0.97
N ILE A 170 -9.89 0.29 -1.81
CA ILE A 170 -11.26 -0.25 -1.69
C ILE A 170 -11.41 -1.07 -0.40
N GLY A 171 -10.51 -2.02 -0.15
CA GLY A 171 -10.54 -2.90 1.03
C GLY A 171 -10.43 -2.15 2.35
N TYR A 172 -9.60 -1.09 2.41
CA TYR A 172 -9.48 -0.23 3.60
C TYR A 172 -10.73 0.63 3.82
N THR A 173 -11.34 1.16 2.75
CA THR A 173 -12.61 1.89 2.85
C THR A 173 -13.73 1.00 3.39
N ILE A 174 -13.78 -0.27 2.94
CA ILE A 174 -14.70 -1.28 3.49
C ILE A 174 -14.39 -1.55 4.96
N ALA A 175 -13.15 -1.90 5.32
CA ALA A 175 -12.75 -2.25 6.69
C ALA A 175 -13.00 -1.11 7.69
N ALA A 176 -12.67 0.14 7.34
CA ALA A 176 -12.91 1.30 8.19
C ALA A 176 -14.41 1.56 8.38
N SER A 177 -15.22 1.37 7.34
CA SER A 177 -16.68 1.49 7.45
C SER A 177 -17.30 0.42 8.34
N ILE A 178 -16.78 -0.83 8.30
CA ILE A 178 -17.22 -1.93 9.17
C ILE A 178 -16.89 -1.62 10.64
N SER A 179 -15.70 -1.10 10.95
CA SER A 179 -15.35 -0.75 12.32
C SER A 179 -16.12 0.46 12.85
N MET A 180 -16.35 1.51 12.05
CA MET A 180 -17.22 2.62 12.47
C MET A 180 -18.69 2.20 12.64
N LEU A 181 -19.18 1.27 11.81
CA LEU A 181 -20.49 0.64 11.97
C LEU A 181 -20.56 -0.20 13.26
N ALA A 182 -19.50 -0.92 13.62
CA ALA A 182 -19.43 -1.71 14.84
C ALA A 182 -19.58 -0.85 16.10
N ILE A 183 -18.95 0.34 16.15
CA ILE A 183 -19.14 1.33 17.23
C ILE A 183 -20.64 1.67 17.38
N LYS A 184 -21.31 1.99 16.28
CA LYS A 184 -22.72 2.40 16.33
C LYS A 184 -23.66 1.23 16.66
N ARG A 185 -23.39 0.01 16.17
CA ARG A 185 -24.13 -1.21 16.56
C ARG A 185 -23.93 -1.53 18.06
N ALA A 186 -22.70 -1.47 18.58
CA ALA A 186 -22.42 -1.70 20.01
C ALA A 186 -23.15 -0.70 20.93
N ASN A 187 -23.06 0.60 20.62
CA ASN A 187 -23.79 1.63 21.37
C ASN A 187 -25.32 1.50 21.25
N CYS A 188 -25.83 1.03 20.11
CA CYS A 188 -27.27 0.74 19.94
C CYS A 188 -27.72 -0.39 20.87
N PHE A 189 -26.99 -1.52 20.90
CA PHE A 189 -27.31 -2.63 21.80
C PHE A 189 -27.16 -2.29 23.29
N HIS A 190 -26.22 -1.40 23.67
CA HIS A 190 -26.08 -0.95 25.05
C HIS A 190 -27.26 -0.07 25.53
N VAL A 191 -27.84 0.76 24.64
CA VAL A 191 -28.95 1.67 24.99
C VAL A 191 -30.33 1.03 24.81
N ASP A 192 -30.59 0.40 23.66
CA ASP A 192 -31.90 -0.16 23.31
C ASP A 192 -32.07 -1.63 23.75
N GLY A 193 -30.98 -2.28 24.17
CA GLY A 193 -30.92 -3.71 24.47
C GLY A 193 -30.99 -4.59 23.21
N HIS A 194 -30.76 -5.90 23.40
CA HIS A 194 -30.75 -6.89 22.31
C HIS A 194 -32.14 -7.23 21.73
N VAL A 195 -33.19 -6.48 22.08
CA VAL A 195 -34.54 -6.65 21.50
C VAL A 195 -34.68 -5.86 20.20
N ASN A 196 -33.94 -4.75 20.05
CA ASN A 196 -33.85 -4.00 18.80
C ASN A 196 -32.73 -4.62 17.93
N PRO A 197 -32.98 -5.06 16.69
CA PRO A 197 -31.94 -5.63 15.82
C PRO A 197 -30.89 -4.61 15.33
N CYS A 198 -31.07 -3.32 15.60
CA CYS A 198 -30.05 -2.28 15.34
C CYS A 198 -29.55 -2.24 13.86
N HIS A 199 -30.46 -2.40 12.91
CA HIS A 199 -30.17 -2.27 11.47
C HIS A 199 -29.63 -0.87 11.14
N ILE A 200 -28.37 -0.80 10.71
CA ILE A 200 -27.66 0.44 10.37
C ILE A 200 -26.87 0.15 9.09
N SER A 201 -26.92 1.06 8.11
CA SER A 201 -26.16 0.94 6.85
C SER A 201 -24.68 1.27 7.05
N SER A 202 -23.80 0.55 6.35
CA SER A 202 -22.37 0.86 6.24
C SER A 202 -22.08 2.05 5.30
N THR A 203 -22.99 2.37 4.37
CA THR A 203 -22.76 3.38 3.32
C THR A 203 -22.38 4.78 3.85
N PRO A 204 -23.04 5.34 4.90
CA PRO A 204 -22.61 6.62 5.46
C PRO A 204 -21.18 6.59 5.99
N TYR A 205 -20.74 5.47 6.55
CA TYR A 205 -19.38 5.31 7.10
C TYR A 205 -18.32 5.18 6.00
N MET A 206 -18.64 4.57 4.86
CA MET A 206 -17.79 4.60 3.67
C MET A 206 -17.60 6.03 3.15
N ILE A 207 -18.69 6.81 3.10
CA ILE A 207 -18.65 8.22 2.67
C ILE A 207 -17.84 9.07 3.67
N ILE A 208 -18.00 8.87 4.97
CA ILE A 208 -17.21 9.57 6.01
C ILE A 208 -15.71 9.26 5.86
N PHE A 209 -15.34 8.00 5.62
CA PHE A 209 -13.95 7.61 5.36
C PHE A 209 -13.41 8.25 4.08
N GLY A 210 -14.15 8.15 2.95
CA GLY A 210 -13.76 8.78 1.69
C GLY A 210 -13.62 10.31 1.79
N VAL A 211 -14.45 10.98 2.59
CA VAL A 211 -14.29 12.42 2.88
C VAL A 211 -13.01 12.71 3.67
N ALA A 212 -12.65 11.87 4.65
CA ALA A 212 -11.38 12.02 5.36
C ALA A 212 -10.17 11.82 4.42
N GLU A 213 -10.19 10.76 3.59
CA GLU A 213 -9.11 10.49 2.63
C GLU A 213 -8.99 11.58 1.56
N ILE A 214 -10.08 12.25 1.14
CA ILE A 214 -10.01 13.44 0.26
C ILE A 214 -9.13 14.54 0.86
N PHE A 215 -9.13 14.74 2.18
CA PHE A 215 -8.24 15.70 2.84
C PHE A 215 -6.81 15.15 3.03
N PHE A 216 -6.66 13.95 3.60
CA PHE A 216 -5.33 13.38 3.89
C PHE A 216 -4.52 13.09 2.62
N SER A 217 -5.18 12.72 1.51
CA SER A 217 -4.50 12.54 0.22
C SER A 217 -4.00 13.84 -0.42
N GLN A 218 -4.26 15.02 0.14
CA GLN A 218 -3.60 16.25 -0.34
C GLN A 218 -2.16 16.42 0.19
N ILE A 219 -1.71 15.58 1.13
CA ILE A 219 -0.32 15.60 1.60
C ILE A 219 0.60 15.18 0.43
N PRO A 220 1.61 15.99 0.05
CA PRO A 220 2.36 15.79 -1.19
C PRO A 220 3.09 14.45 -1.32
N ASP A 221 3.88 14.08 -0.31
CA ASP A 221 4.96 13.09 -0.39
C ASP A 221 4.99 12.13 0.82
N PHE A 222 5.74 11.02 0.65
CA PHE A 222 5.79 9.90 1.60
C PHE A 222 6.53 10.22 2.91
N ASP A 223 7.49 11.13 2.89
CA ASP A 223 8.21 11.59 4.08
C ASP A 223 7.28 12.39 5.02
N GLN A 224 6.46 13.27 4.45
CA GLN A 224 5.49 14.12 5.15
C GLN A 224 4.37 13.35 5.84
N ILE A 225 4.05 12.13 5.40
CA ILE A 225 3.11 11.22 6.12
C ILE A 225 3.77 10.37 7.21
N SER A 226 5.07 10.52 7.49
CA SER A 226 5.76 9.67 8.49
C SER A 226 5.18 9.80 9.91
N TRP A 227 4.66 10.97 10.30
CA TRP A 227 3.96 11.14 11.59
C TRP A 227 2.63 10.37 11.61
N LEU A 228 1.90 10.37 10.50
CA LEU A 228 0.60 9.69 10.35
C LEU A 228 0.78 8.17 10.34
N SER A 229 1.87 7.69 9.73
CA SER A 229 2.28 6.28 9.79
C SER A 229 2.72 5.87 11.21
N ILE A 230 3.45 6.71 11.95
CA ILE A 230 3.77 6.42 13.36
C ILE A 230 2.49 6.36 14.22
N LEU A 231 1.53 7.26 14.00
CA LEU A 231 0.23 7.22 14.67
C LEU A 231 -0.55 5.95 14.32
N ALA A 232 -0.62 5.57 13.04
CA ALA A 232 -1.28 4.34 12.60
C ALA A 232 -0.61 3.09 13.20
N ALA A 233 0.73 3.01 13.19
CA ALA A 233 1.48 1.93 13.79
C ALA A 233 1.14 1.74 15.29
N ILE A 234 1.03 2.84 16.05
CA ILE A 234 0.57 2.82 17.45
C ILE A 234 -0.87 2.27 17.54
N MET A 235 -1.79 2.79 16.73
CA MET A 235 -3.19 2.34 16.71
C MET A 235 -3.34 0.85 16.38
N SER A 236 -2.49 0.28 15.51
CA SER A 236 -2.46 -1.17 15.26
C SER A 236 -2.11 -1.99 16.49
N PHE A 237 -1.14 -1.54 17.30
CA PHE A 237 -0.84 -2.20 18.56
C PHE A 237 -1.98 -2.04 19.57
N THR A 238 -2.65 -0.88 19.60
CA THR A 238 -3.84 -0.65 20.44
C THR A 238 -4.95 -1.64 20.12
N TYR A 239 -5.49 -1.69 18.89
CA TYR A 239 -6.63 -2.58 18.60
C TYR A 239 -6.24 -4.06 18.65
N SER A 240 -5.01 -4.42 18.25
CA SER A 240 -4.57 -5.83 18.28
C SER A 240 -4.42 -6.34 19.71
N THR A 241 -3.92 -5.49 20.63
CA THR A 241 -3.80 -5.85 22.05
C THR A 241 -5.18 -5.97 22.71
N ILE A 242 -6.12 -5.09 22.37
CA ILE A 242 -7.50 -5.17 22.86
C ILE A 242 -8.21 -6.42 22.31
N GLY A 243 -8.13 -6.68 21.00
CA GLY A 243 -8.72 -7.87 20.37
C GLY A 243 -8.17 -9.18 20.92
N LEU A 244 -6.86 -9.24 21.21
CA LEU A 244 -6.23 -10.36 21.92
C LEU A 244 -6.79 -10.52 23.34
N GLY A 245 -6.92 -9.43 24.10
CA GLY A 245 -7.48 -9.43 25.45
C GLY A 245 -8.94 -9.90 25.49
N LEU A 246 -9.79 -9.37 24.61
CA LEU A 246 -11.17 -9.80 24.43
C LEU A 246 -11.27 -11.28 24.02
N GLY A 247 -10.36 -11.73 23.14
CA GLY A 247 -10.26 -13.14 22.75
C GLY A 247 -9.91 -14.07 23.92
N ILE A 248 -8.96 -13.68 24.77
CA ILE A 248 -8.61 -14.43 25.99
C ILE A 248 -9.81 -14.49 26.95
N VAL A 249 -10.51 -13.38 27.16
CA VAL A 249 -11.74 -13.33 27.99
C VAL A 249 -12.83 -14.23 27.41
N GLN A 250 -13.01 -14.24 26.08
CA GLN A 250 -13.96 -15.13 25.40
C GLN A 250 -13.61 -16.62 25.57
N VAL A 251 -12.32 -16.99 25.49
CA VAL A 251 -11.85 -18.38 25.74
C VAL A 251 -12.08 -18.81 27.19
N VAL A 252 -11.85 -17.92 28.16
CA VAL A 252 -12.16 -18.17 29.58
C VAL A 252 -13.67 -18.32 29.79
N ALA A 253 -14.49 -17.46 29.18
CA ALA A 253 -15.95 -17.54 29.23
C ALA A 253 -16.51 -18.81 28.57
N ASN A 254 -15.89 -19.27 27.47
CA ASN A 254 -16.18 -20.55 26.82
C ASN A 254 -15.83 -21.77 27.71
N LYS A 255 -15.03 -21.58 28.77
CA LYS A 255 -14.40 -22.64 29.57
C LYS A 255 -13.51 -23.59 28.74
N GLY A 256 -13.00 -23.13 27.61
CA GLY A 256 -12.22 -23.96 26.69
C GLY A 256 -11.93 -23.31 25.33
N VAL A 257 -10.99 -23.93 24.61
CA VAL A 257 -10.58 -23.53 23.25
C VAL A 257 -11.53 -24.16 22.24
N LYS A 258 -12.11 -23.34 21.34
CA LYS A 258 -12.94 -23.80 20.21
C LYS A 258 -12.11 -24.13 18.97
N GLY A 259 -12.78 -24.63 17.94
CA GLY A 259 -12.23 -24.91 16.62
C GLY A 259 -11.73 -26.33 16.43
N SER A 260 -11.85 -26.85 15.22
CA SER A 260 -11.35 -28.17 14.81
C SER A 260 -9.88 -28.14 14.33
N LEU A 261 -9.26 -29.33 14.26
CA LEU A 261 -7.92 -29.51 13.67
C LEU A 261 -7.85 -29.17 12.17
N THR A 262 -8.98 -29.29 11.45
CA THR A 262 -9.06 -29.17 9.97
C THR A 262 -9.94 -28.01 9.51
N GLY A 263 -10.25 -27.06 10.39
CA GLY A 263 -11.10 -25.90 10.11
C GLY A 263 -12.58 -26.25 10.07
N ILE A 264 -13.36 -25.33 9.53
CA ILE A 264 -14.84 -25.31 9.48
C ILE A 264 -15.46 -26.68 9.16
N SER A 265 -16.48 -27.06 9.91
CA SER A 265 -17.07 -28.39 9.89
C SER A 265 -17.97 -28.59 8.67
N ILE A 266 -17.82 -29.73 7.99
CA ILE A 266 -18.75 -30.13 6.94
C ILE A 266 -20.11 -30.38 7.59
N GLY A 267 -21.15 -29.70 7.11
CA GLY A 267 -22.47 -29.62 7.75
C GLY A 267 -22.81 -28.21 8.26
N VAL A 268 -21.82 -27.39 8.63
CA VAL A 268 -21.97 -25.92 8.72
C VAL A 268 -21.90 -25.29 7.33
N VAL A 269 -21.07 -25.88 6.46
CA VAL A 269 -20.93 -25.54 5.04
C VAL A 269 -20.92 -26.81 4.19
N THR A 270 -21.15 -26.70 2.88
CA THR A 270 -21.02 -27.88 1.98
C THR A 270 -19.55 -28.27 1.80
N PRO A 271 -19.25 -29.50 1.34
CA PRO A 271 -17.87 -29.91 1.04
C PRO A 271 -17.16 -28.98 0.03
N MET A 272 -17.89 -28.44 -0.95
CA MET A 272 -17.33 -27.51 -1.94
C MET A 272 -17.06 -26.13 -1.35
N ASP A 273 -17.97 -25.60 -0.54
CA ASP A 273 -17.76 -24.32 0.15
C ASP A 273 -16.55 -24.37 1.09
N LYS A 274 -16.34 -25.51 1.77
CA LYS A 274 -15.13 -25.72 2.57
C LYS A 274 -13.88 -25.62 1.70
N VAL A 275 -13.84 -26.29 0.53
CA VAL A 275 -12.69 -26.18 -0.39
C VAL A 275 -12.48 -24.74 -0.84
N TRP A 276 -13.51 -24.04 -1.30
CA TRP A 276 -13.36 -22.66 -1.78
C TRP A 276 -12.92 -21.69 -0.67
N ARG A 277 -13.47 -21.80 0.54
CA ARG A 277 -13.08 -20.98 1.69
C ARG A 277 -11.68 -21.30 2.21
N SER A 278 -11.27 -22.58 2.26
CA SER A 278 -9.88 -22.94 2.58
C SER A 278 -8.91 -22.41 1.52
N LEU A 279 -9.28 -22.36 0.24
CA LEU A 279 -8.47 -21.76 -0.82
C LEU A 279 -8.39 -20.23 -0.72
N GLN A 280 -9.52 -19.57 -0.47
CA GLN A 280 -9.58 -18.13 -0.21
C GLN A 280 -8.72 -17.73 1.00
N ALA A 281 -8.72 -18.50 2.08
CA ALA A 281 -7.93 -18.22 3.29
C ALA A 281 -6.41 -18.16 3.06
N PHE A 282 -5.85 -18.84 2.04
CA PHE A 282 -4.46 -18.60 1.63
C PHE A 282 -4.25 -17.19 1.08
N GLY A 283 -5.27 -16.62 0.45
CA GLY A 283 -5.28 -15.26 -0.11
C GLY A 283 -5.38 -14.20 0.97
N ASP A 284 -6.25 -14.40 1.97
CA ASP A 284 -6.33 -13.54 3.16
C ASP A 284 -4.97 -13.48 3.89
N ILE A 285 -4.33 -14.63 4.10
CA ILE A 285 -2.99 -14.70 4.71
C ILE A 285 -1.93 -14.07 3.79
N ALA A 286 -2.02 -14.26 2.47
CA ALA A 286 -1.12 -13.65 1.50
C ALA A 286 -1.22 -12.12 1.49
N PHE A 287 -2.45 -11.59 1.53
CA PHE A 287 -2.77 -10.17 1.60
C PHE A 287 -2.22 -9.56 2.88
N ALA A 288 -2.41 -10.22 4.02
CA ALA A 288 -1.92 -9.74 5.31
C ALA A 288 -0.41 -9.46 5.27
N TYR A 289 0.39 -10.25 4.55
CA TYR A 289 1.83 -10.01 4.38
C TYR A 289 2.23 -9.11 3.19
N SER A 290 1.28 -8.50 2.46
CA SER A 290 1.49 -7.94 1.11
C SER A 290 2.04 -6.48 1.05
N TYR A 291 3.13 -6.18 1.75
CA TYR A 291 3.79 -4.86 1.70
C TYR A 291 4.91 -4.71 0.65
N SER A 292 5.26 -5.81 -0.04
CA SER A 292 6.30 -5.86 -1.08
C SER A 292 6.12 -4.78 -2.16
N LEU A 293 4.87 -4.51 -2.52
CA LEU A 293 4.44 -3.59 -3.56
C LEU A 293 4.66 -2.09 -3.26
N ILE A 294 5.15 -1.76 -2.05
CA ILE A 294 5.63 -0.41 -1.67
C ILE A 294 7.03 -0.44 -1.00
N LEU A 295 7.71 -1.59 -0.97
CA LEU A 295 8.96 -1.75 -0.21
C LEU A 295 10.07 -0.83 -0.74
N ILE A 296 10.20 -0.73 -2.07
CA ILE A 296 11.22 0.10 -2.73
C ILE A 296 10.95 1.59 -2.46
N GLU A 297 9.69 2.00 -2.46
CA GLU A 297 9.23 3.34 -2.18
C GLU A 297 9.48 3.73 -0.71
N ILE A 298 9.24 2.81 0.26
CA ILE A 298 9.69 2.99 1.65
C ILE A 298 11.23 3.06 1.72
N GLN A 299 11.94 2.26 0.93
CA GLN A 299 13.41 2.24 0.91
C GLN A 299 14.02 3.54 0.35
N ASP A 300 13.38 4.22 -0.60
CA ASP A 300 13.80 5.56 -1.08
C ASP A 300 13.62 6.66 -0.02
N THR A 301 12.94 6.40 1.11
CA THR A 301 12.93 7.34 2.25
C THR A 301 14.17 7.26 3.13
N LEU A 302 14.96 6.19 3.03
CA LEU A 302 16.06 5.93 3.95
C LEU A 302 17.28 6.82 3.66
N ARG A 303 17.86 7.34 4.74
CA ARG A 303 19.08 8.15 4.67
C ARG A 303 20.22 7.44 3.94
N ALA A 304 21.02 8.21 3.21
CA ALA A 304 22.20 7.71 2.49
C ALA A 304 23.25 7.03 3.41
N PRO A 305 24.16 6.21 2.84
CA PRO A 305 25.09 5.40 3.62
C PRO A 305 26.12 6.23 4.41
N PRO A 306 26.75 5.67 5.48
CA PRO A 306 26.64 4.29 5.96
C PRO A 306 25.61 4.09 7.10
N PRO A 307 25.08 2.85 7.27
CA PRO A 307 25.19 1.69 6.37
C PRO A 307 24.26 1.80 5.15
N SER A 308 24.38 0.88 4.18
CA SER A 308 23.52 0.87 2.98
C SER A 308 22.03 0.75 3.29
N GLU A 309 21.20 1.30 2.41
CA GLU A 309 19.75 1.33 2.52
C GLU A 309 19.17 -0.09 2.56
N SER A 310 19.71 -1.06 1.80
CA SER A 310 19.29 -2.47 1.95
C SER A 310 19.62 -3.01 3.34
N LYS A 311 20.79 -2.70 3.90
CA LYS A 311 21.19 -3.17 5.23
C LYS A 311 20.36 -2.54 6.35
N VAL A 312 19.79 -1.36 6.13
CA VAL A 312 18.79 -0.74 7.02
C VAL A 312 17.41 -1.35 6.79
N MET A 313 16.94 -1.42 5.54
CA MET A 313 15.63 -1.97 5.16
C MET A 313 15.49 -3.42 5.60
N ARG A 314 16.49 -4.27 5.37
CA ARG A 314 16.48 -5.68 5.80
C ARG A 314 16.38 -5.83 7.32
N ARG A 315 16.94 -4.90 8.11
CA ARG A 315 16.74 -4.86 9.57
C ARG A 315 15.33 -4.43 9.95
N ALA A 316 14.78 -3.41 9.28
CA ALA A 316 13.39 -3.00 9.46
C ALA A 316 12.42 -4.13 9.08
N THR A 317 12.71 -4.85 8.00
CA THR A 317 12.00 -6.05 7.51
C THR A 317 12.02 -7.19 8.51
N VAL A 318 13.19 -7.54 9.10
CA VAL A 318 13.26 -8.54 10.19
C VAL A 318 12.33 -8.17 11.34
N VAL A 319 12.45 -6.95 11.87
CA VAL A 319 11.64 -6.51 13.02
C VAL A 319 10.15 -6.46 12.67
N SER A 320 9.80 -5.87 11.53
CA SER A 320 8.40 -5.69 11.14
C SER A 320 7.73 -7.02 10.84
N VAL A 321 8.37 -7.94 10.09
CA VAL A 321 7.79 -9.27 9.84
C VAL A 321 7.72 -10.10 11.12
N ALA A 322 8.72 -10.05 12.01
CA ALA A 322 8.65 -10.77 13.28
C ALA A 322 7.53 -10.24 14.20
N THR A 323 7.42 -8.91 14.34
CA THR A 323 6.38 -8.27 15.16
C THR A 323 4.99 -8.49 14.58
N THR A 324 4.80 -8.31 13.28
CA THR A 324 3.50 -8.55 12.62
C THR A 324 3.10 -10.01 12.76
N THR A 325 3.97 -10.97 12.42
CA THR A 325 3.70 -12.42 12.61
C THR A 325 3.36 -12.80 14.04
N LEU A 326 3.98 -12.17 15.06
CA LEU A 326 3.60 -12.39 16.45
C LEU A 326 2.16 -11.94 16.73
N PHE A 327 1.81 -10.69 16.39
CA PHE A 327 0.44 -10.19 16.58
C PHE A 327 -0.59 -10.93 15.72
N TYR A 328 -0.21 -11.38 14.52
CA TYR A 328 -1.03 -12.15 13.60
C TYR A 328 -1.39 -13.51 14.20
N MET A 329 -0.38 -14.26 14.64
CA MET A 329 -0.57 -15.56 15.29
C MET A 329 -1.37 -15.40 16.58
N LEU A 330 -1.11 -14.37 17.39
CA LEU A 330 -1.89 -14.10 18.60
C LEU A 330 -3.36 -13.79 18.30
N CYS A 331 -3.65 -12.81 17.44
CA CYS A 331 -5.01 -12.37 17.15
C CYS A 331 -5.81 -13.42 16.37
N GLY A 332 -5.20 -14.05 15.36
CA GLY A 332 -5.83 -15.10 14.56
C GLY A 332 -6.13 -16.35 15.40
N CYS A 333 -5.13 -16.91 16.09
CA CYS A 333 -5.33 -18.11 16.90
C CYS A 333 -6.28 -17.85 18.07
N MET A 334 -6.18 -16.69 18.74
CA MET A 334 -7.10 -16.37 19.84
C MET A 334 -8.53 -16.15 19.33
N GLY A 335 -8.71 -15.52 18.15
CA GLY A 335 -10.01 -15.42 17.49
C GLY A 335 -10.62 -16.78 17.16
N TYR A 336 -9.82 -17.73 16.66
CA TYR A 336 -10.29 -19.09 16.41
C TYR A 336 -10.57 -19.87 17.71
N ALA A 337 -9.77 -19.70 18.75
CA ALA A 337 -10.04 -20.25 20.08
C ALA A 337 -11.33 -19.69 20.71
N ALA A 338 -11.61 -18.41 20.47
CA ALA A 338 -12.76 -17.67 20.95
C ALA A 338 -14.07 -18.09 20.26
N PHE A 339 -14.05 -18.25 18.93
CA PHE A 339 -15.26 -18.40 18.11
C PHE A 339 -15.38 -19.73 17.35
N GLY A 340 -14.28 -20.44 17.10
CA GLY A 340 -14.27 -21.67 16.32
C GLY A 340 -14.71 -21.45 14.87
N ASP A 341 -15.54 -22.36 14.36
CA ASP A 341 -16.14 -22.32 13.02
C ASP A 341 -16.91 -21.01 12.72
N ASN A 342 -17.35 -20.29 13.76
CA ASN A 342 -18.06 -19.02 13.68
C ASN A 342 -17.14 -17.78 13.77
N ALA A 343 -15.82 -17.92 13.53
CA ALA A 343 -14.89 -16.79 13.59
C ALA A 343 -15.23 -15.72 12.52
N PRO A 344 -15.34 -14.43 12.92
CA PRO A 344 -15.78 -13.37 12.02
C PRO A 344 -14.66 -12.92 11.06
N GLY A 345 -15.05 -12.43 9.87
CA GLY A 345 -14.12 -11.82 8.90
C GLY A 345 -13.47 -10.50 9.36
N ASN A 346 -14.00 -9.89 10.42
CA ASN A 346 -13.29 -8.89 11.21
C ASN A 346 -13.33 -9.34 12.68
N LEU A 347 -12.18 -9.69 13.25
CA LEU A 347 -12.03 -10.17 14.64
C LEU A 347 -12.87 -9.36 15.65
N LEU A 348 -12.90 -8.03 15.55
CA LEU A 348 -13.61 -7.20 16.52
C LEU A 348 -15.14 -7.31 16.42
N THR A 349 -15.71 -7.62 15.26
CA THR A 349 -17.18 -7.68 15.11
C THR A 349 -17.78 -8.88 15.85
N GLY A 350 -16.99 -9.90 16.18
CA GLY A 350 -17.44 -11.05 16.99
C GLY A 350 -17.63 -10.73 18.48
N PHE A 351 -17.00 -9.66 18.99
CA PHE A 351 -17.08 -9.28 20.41
C PHE A 351 -18.27 -8.33 20.74
N GLY A 352 -19.20 -8.10 19.80
CA GLY A 352 -20.35 -7.18 19.95
C GLY A 352 -21.37 -7.52 21.05
N PHE A 353 -21.08 -8.50 21.90
CA PHE A 353 -21.88 -8.96 23.04
C PHE A 353 -21.15 -8.79 24.39
N TYR A 354 -19.94 -8.21 24.40
CA TYR A 354 -19.09 -8.13 25.59
C TYR A 354 -19.01 -6.72 26.16
N GLU A 355 -19.51 -6.56 27.38
CA GLU A 355 -19.07 -5.49 28.26
C GLU A 355 -17.61 -5.71 28.69
N PRO A 356 -16.75 -4.68 28.75
CA PRO A 356 -17.05 -3.26 28.54
C PRO A 356 -17.20 -2.85 27.06
N PHE A 357 -18.36 -2.30 26.67
CA PHE A 357 -18.60 -1.83 25.29
C PHE A 357 -17.62 -0.73 24.86
N TRP A 358 -17.25 0.17 25.78
CA TRP A 358 -16.31 1.27 25.53
C TRP A 358 -14.92 0.79 25.08
N LEU A 359 -14.51 -0.43 25.46
CA LEU A 359 -13.23 -1.00 25.06
C LEU A 359 -13.27 -1.49 23.60
N LEU A 360 -14.41 -2.04 23.18
CA LEU A 360 -14.68 -2.38 21.78
C LEU A 360 -14.77 -1.13 20.90
N ASP A 361 -15.34 -0.05 21.41
CA ASP A 361 -15.39 1.25 20.72
C ASP A 361 -14.00 1.83 20.49
N ILE A 362 -13.15 1.86 21.53
CA ILE A 362 -11.75 2.32 21.41
C ILE A 362 -10.99 1.49 20.38
N ALA A 363 -11.15 0.17 20.37
CA ALA A 363 -10.47 -0.70 19.42
C ALA A 363 -10.93 -0.48 17.98
N ASN A 364 -12.23 -0.29 17.73
CA ASN A 364 -12.74 0.02 16.39
C ASN A 364 -12.40 1.45 15.93
N ALA A 365 -12.37 2.43 16.85
CA ALA A 365 -11.88 3.78 16.55
C ALA A 365 -10.40 3.77 16.18
N ALA A 366 -9.58 2.97 16.88
CA ALA A 366 -8.18 2.75 16.54
C ALA A 366 -8.00 2.08 15.16
N ILE A 367 -8.85 1.11 14.77
CA ILE A 367 -8.87 0.58 13.39
C ILE A 367 -9.15 1.70 12.38
N ALA A 368 -10.18 2.52 12.60
CA ALA A 368 -10.52 3.61 11.68
C ALA A 368 -9.35 4.60 11.50
N VAL A 369 -8.73 5.05 12.60
CA VAL A 369 -7.56 5.96 12.56
C VAL A 369 -6.33 5.28 11.93
N HIS A 370 -6.10 4.00 12.19
CA HIS A 370 -5.02 3.24 11.56
C HIS A 370 -5.19 3.20 10.03
N LEU A 371 -6.41 2.89 9.55
CA LEU A 371 -6.67 2.72 8.13
C LEU A 371 -6.54 4.01 7.32
N VAL A 372 -6.75 5.19 7.92
CA VAL A 372 -6.38 6.49 7.31
C VAL A 372 -4.89 6.53 7.00
N GLY A 373 -4.03 6.23 7.98
CA GLY A 373 -2.58 6.23 7.77
C GLY A 373 -2.11 5.15 6.80
N ALA A 374 -2.72 3.97 6.84
CA ALA A 374 -2.43 2.88 5.90
C ALA A 374 -2.86 3.23 4.47
N TYR A 375 -4.04 3.85 4.27
CA TYR A 375 -4.51 4.29 2.96
C TYR A 375 -3.52 5.24 2.28
N GLN A 376 -2.99 6.21 3.02
CA GLN A 376 -1.95 7.11 2.51
C GLN A 376 -0.64 6.37 2.19
N VAL A 377 -0.18 5.46 3.05
CA VAL A 377 1.02 4.65 2.81
C VAL A 377 0.94 3.82 1.52
N TYR A 378 -0.24 3.29 1.16
CA TYR A 378 -0.42 2.57 -0.12
C TYR A 378 -0.67 3.48 -1.33
N CYS A 379 -1.40 4.59 -1.17
CA CYS A 379 -1.85 5.39 -2.32
C CYS A 379 -0.80 6.40 -2.83
N GLN A 380 0.12 6.87 -1.98
CA GLN A 380 1.13 7.87 -2.39
C GLN A 380 1.99 7.43 -3.60
N PRO A 381 2.48 6.18 -3.70
CA PRO A 381 3.16 5.69 -4.93
C PRO A 381 2.32 5.79 -6.21
N LEU A 382 1.01 5.54 -6.13
CA LEU A 382 0.09 5.67 -7.26
C LEU A 382 -0.15 7.15 -7.62
N PHE A 383 -0.33 8.02 -6.63
CA PHE A 383 -0.46 9.46 -6.85
C PHE A 383 0.79 10.05 -7.50
N ALA A 384 1.97 9.72 -6.96
CA ALA A 384 3.26 10.16 -7.47
C ALA A 384 3.51 9.66 -8.92
N PHE A 385 3.11 8.43 -9.24
CA PHE A 385 3.18 7.91 -10.62
C PHE A 385 2.31 8.72 -11.60
N VAL A 386 1.03 8.93 -11.28
CA VAL A 386 0.09 9.64 -12.15
C VAL A 386 0.45 11.12 -12.31
N GLU A 387 0.86 11.80 -11.23
CA GLU A 387 1.32 13.20 -11.29
C GLU A 387 2.60 13.36 -12.10
N LYS A 388 3.62 12.53 -11.85
CA LYS A 388 4.88 12.52 -12.62
C LYS A 388 4.64 12.26 -14.10
N TRP A 389 3.74 11.33 -14.43
CA TRP A 389 3.34 11.07 -15.82
C TRP A 389 2.62 12.28 -16.44
N ALA A 390 1.65 12.87 -15.76
CA ALA A 390 0.91 14.03 -16.26
C ALA A 390 1.83 15.25 -16.50
N GLN A 391 2.72 15.54 -15.54
CA GLN A 391 3.71 16.63 -15.66
C GLN A 391 4.68 16.41 -16.83
N GLN A 392 5.13 15.18 -17.07
CA GLN A 392 5.96 14.84 -18.23
C GLN A 392 5.19 14.88 -19.55
N ARG A 393 3.88 14.60 -19.52
CA ARG A 393 3.02 14.49 -20.71
C ARG A 393 2.46 15.84 -21.19
N TRP A 394 2.35 16.83 -20.28
CA TRP A 394 1.82 18.17 -20.51
C TRP A 394 2.53 19.24 -19.64
N PRO A 395 3.85 19.48 -19.84
CA PRO A 395 4.62 20.39 -18.99
C PRO A 395 4.12 21.85 -19.04
N ASP A 396 3.61 22.28 -20.19
CA ASP A 396 3.15 23.66 -20.41
C ASP A 396 1.74 23.95 -19.84
N SER A 397 1.09 22.94 -19.24
CA SER A 397 -0.28 23.07 -18.71
C SER A 397 -0.29 23.62 -17.30
N SER A 398 -0.71 24.88 -17.13
CA SER A 398 -0.82 25.55 -15.84
C SER A 398 -1.74 24.85 -14.82
N PHE A 399 -2.67 24.01 -15.28
CA PHE A 399 -3.48 23.15 -14.39
C PHE A 399 -2.66 22.00 -13.77
N ILE A 400 -1.65 21.50 -14.48
CA ILE A 400 -0.86 20.31 -14.13
C ILE A 400 0.47 20.69 -13.47
N THR A 401 1.16 21.72 -13.96
CA THR A 401 2.45 22.18 -13.42
C THR A 401 2.37 23.44 -12.57
N GLY A 402 1.22 24.12 -12.54
CA GLY A 402 1.03 25.32 -11.71
C GLY A 402 0.91 25.00 -10.21
N GLU A 403 1.51 25.85 -9.39
CA GLU A 403 1.42 25.83 -7.92
C GLU A 403 0.80 27.14 -7.44
N ILE A 404 -0.36 27.06 -6.79
CA ILE A 404 -1.05 28.18 -6.16
C ILE A 404 -0.68 28.19 -4.68
N GLN A 405 0.02 29.23 -4.23
CA GLN A 405 0.29 29.43 -2.81
C GLN A 405 -0.96 30.00 -2.12
N LEU A 406 -1.44 29.34 -1.07
CA LEU A 406 -2.55 29.86 -0.26
C LEU A 406 -2.02 30.79 0.85
N PRO A 407 -2.36 32.10 0.87
CA PRO A 407 -1.86 33.04 1.87
C PRO A 407 -2.48 32.85 3.27
N ILE A 408 -3.39 31.90 3.44
CA ILE A 408 -4.16 31.66 4.67
C ILE A 408 -3.40 30.73 5.64
N VAL A 409 -2.42 29.96 5.15
CA VAL A 409 -1.66 28.98 5.95
C VAL A 409 -0.20 29.43 6.02
N SER A 410 0.27 29.74 7.23
CA SER A 410 1.62 30.28 7.49
C SER A 410 2.78 29.33 7.13
N SER A 411 2.49 28.06 6.86
CA SER A 411 3.43 27.03 6.40
C SER A 411 3.39 26.77 4.89
N GLY A 412 3.15 27.81 4.08
CA GLY A 412 3.52 27.84 2.66
C GLY A 412 2.83 26.80 1.75
N PHE A 413 1.61 26.39 2.10
CA PHE A 413 0.93 25.27 1.42
C PHE A 413 0.67 25.57 -0.06
N LYS A 414 1.30 24.79 -0.94
CA LYS A 414 1.17 24.88 -2.40
C LYS A 414 0.06 23.95 -2.91
N LEU A 415 -1.05 24.50 -3.36
CA LEU A 415 -2.08 23.76 -4.08
C LEU A 415 -1.69 23.57 -5.54
N ASN A 416 -1.82 22.34 -6.05
CA ASN A 416 -1.79 22.04 -7.47
C ASN A 416 -3.19 21.55 -7.89
N LEU A 417 -3.77 22.18 -8.93
CA LEU A 417 -5.17 21.95 -9.29
C LEU A 417 -5.41 20.54 -9.85
N PHE A 418 -4.47 20.01 -10.64
CA PHE A 418 -4.48 18.63 -11.08
C PHE A 418 -4.44 17.66 -9.90
N ARG A 419 -3.47 17.81 -8.96
CA ARG A 419 -3.35 16.99 -7.75
C ARG A 419 -4.68 16.92 -6.98
N LEU A 420 -5.24 18.08 -6.64
CA LEU A 420 -6.51 18.17 -5.92
C LEU A 420 -7.63 17.41 -6.68
N THR A 421 -7.80 17.71 -7.97
CA THR A 421 -8.88 17.14 -8.78
C THR A 421 -8.73 15.63 -8.96
N TRP A 422 -7.54 15.15 -9.33
CA TRP A 422 -7.28 13.73 -9.60
C TRP A 422 -7.32 12.89 -8.31
N ARG A 423 -6.64 13.31 -7.23
CA ARG A 423 -6.63 12.56 -5.97
C ARG A 423 -8.04 12.48 -5.36
N SER A 424 -8.82 13.57 -5.39
CA SER A 424 -10.23 13.53 -4.96
C SER A 424 -11.10 12.64 -5.86
N THR A 425 -10.91 12.68 -7.18
CA THR A 425 -11.63 11.80 -8.12
C THR A 425 -11.32 10.32 -7.86
N PHE A 426 -10.05 9.99 -7.58
CA PHE A 426 -9.63 8.64 -7.20
C PHE A 426 -10.34 8.15 -5.93
N VAL A 427 -10.30 8.93 -4.85
CA VAL A 427 -10.94 8.58 -3.57
C VAL A 427 -12.46 8.41 -3.72
N VAL A 428 -13.13 9.29 -4.48
CA VAL A 428 -14.56 9.15 -4.79
C VAL A 428 -14.82 7.85 -5.57
N ALA A 429 -14.01 7.52 -6.57
CA ALA A 429 -14.17 6.31 -7.36
C ALA A 429 -13.97 5.03 -6.53
N THR A 430 -12.93 4.95 -5.69
CA THR A 430 -12.72 3.79 -4.79
C THR A 430 -13.83 3.67 -3.74
N THR A 431 -14.34 4.79 -3.23
CA THR A 431 -15.48 4.81 -2.29
C THR A 431 -16.76 4.27 -2.95
N VAL A 432 -17.07 4.69 -4.18
CA VAL A 432 -18.23 4.18 -4.93
C VAL A 432 -18.10 2.68 -5.23
N VAL A 433 -16.91 2.19 -5.57
CA VAL A 433 -16.70 0.73 -5.76
C VAL A 433 -16.85 -0.03 -4.45
N SER A 434 -16.37 0.51 -3.32
CA SER A 434 -16.57 -0.06 -1.98
C SER A 434 -18.06 -0.17 -1.60
N MET A 435 -18.86 0.83 -2.00
CA MET A 435 -20.32 0.83 -1.80
C MET A 435 -21.08 -0.16 -2.70
N LEU A 436 -20.48 -0.59 -3.80
CA LEU A 436 -21.05 -1.59 -4.72
C LEU A 436 -20.64 -3.03 -4.38
N LEU A 437 -19.47 -3.22 -3.74
CA LEU A 437 -18.86 -4.53 -3.46
C LEU A 437 -18.31 -4.58 -2.01
N PRO A 438 -19.16 -4.56 -0.97
CA PRO A 438 -18.74 -4.47 0.44
C PRO A 438 -18.14 -5.78 1.02
N PHE A 439 -17.71 -6.72 0.19
CA PHE A 439 -17.31 -8.08 0.58
C PHE A 439 -15.85 -8.10 1.06
N PHE A 440 -15.62 -7.83 2.35
CA PHE A 440 -14.27 -7.60 2.87
C PHE A 440 -13.29 -8.76 2.61
N ASN A 441 -13.58 -9.99 3.09
CA ASN A 441 -12.70 -11.16 2.93
C ASN A 441 -12.49 -11.53 1.45
N ASP A 442 -13.53 -11.40 0.63
CA ASP A 442 -13.47 -11.68 -0.81
C ASP A 442 -12.51 -10.73 -1.54
N VAL A 443 -12.59 -9.44 -1.21
CA VAL A 443 -11.71 -8.41 -1.76
C VAL A 443 -10.27 -8.64 -1.31
N VAL A 444 -10.01 -8.83 0.00
CA VAL A 444 -8.63 -9.04 0.47
C VAL A 444 -8.05 -10.37 -0.01
N GLY A 445 -8.83 -11.45 -0.02
CA GLY A 445 -8.41 -12.76 -0.53
C GLY A 445 -8.00 -12.71 -2.00
N PHE A 446 -8.83 -12.05 -2.84
CA PHE A 446 -8.52 -11.85 -4.25
C PHE A 446 -7.28 -10.98 -4.47
N LEU A 447 -7.12 -9.89 -3.70
CA LEU A 447 -5.96 -9.00 -3.78
C LEU A 447 -4.67 -9.66 -3.31
N GLY A 448 -4.74 -10.46 -2.25
CA GLY A 448 -3.64 -11.30 -1.79
C GLY A 448 -3.20 -12.29 -2.86
N ALA A 449 -4.14 -12.98 -3.50
CA ALA A 449 -3.84 -13.86 -4.61
C ALA A 449 -3.16 -13.11 -5.78
N ILE A 450 -3.81 -12.10 -6.39
CA ILE A 450 -3.25 -11.45 -7.59
C ILE A 450 -1.99 -10.63 -7.30
N GLY A 451 -1.73 -10.24 -6.05
CA GLY A 451 -0.52 -9.53 -5.64
C GLY A 451 0.64 -10.45 -5.29
N PHE A 452 0.39 -11.54 -4.55
CA PHE A 452 1.45 -12.29 -3.87
C PHE A 452 2.45 -12.96 -4.81
N TRP A 453 2.03 -13.85 -5.72
CA TRP A 453 3.01 -14.45 -6.64
C TRP A 453 3.76 -13.41 -7.48
N PRO A 454 3.11 -12.49 -8.22
CA PRO A 454 3.86 -11.60 -9.11
C PRO A 454 4.72 -10.58 -8.34
N LEU A 455 4.15 -9.86 -7.37
CA LEU A 455 4.78 -8.72 -6.70
C LEU A 455 5.57 -9.10 -5.44
N THR A 456 5.13 -10.11 -4.68
CA THR A 456 5.87 -10.55 -3.48
C THR A 456 6.93 -11.61 -3.81
N VAL A 457 6.74 -12.46 -4.83
CA VAL A 457 7.65 -13.60 -5.07
C VAL A 457 8.41 -13.55 -6.40
N TYR A 458 7.72 -13.41 -7.53
CA TYR A 458 8.30 -13.55 -8.87
C TYR A 458 9.27 -12.41 -9.21
N PHE A 459 8.82 -11.15 -9.16
CA PHE A 459 9.70 -10.02 -9.50
C PHE A 459 10.92 -9.91 -8.58
N PRO A 460 10.83 -10.07 -7.24
CA PRO A 460 12.02 -10.04 -6.38
C PRO A 460 13.01 -11.17 -6.69
N VAL A 461 12.52 -12.39 -6.92
CA VAL A 461 13.37 -13.55 -7.25
C VAL A 461 14.07 -13.36 -8.61
N GLU A 462 13.34 -12.97 -9.65
CA GLU A 462 13.89 -12.78 -11.00
C GLU A 462 14.88 -11.61 -11.06
N MET A 463 14.58 -10.48 -10.39
CA MET A 463 15.52 -9.36 -10.29
C MET A 463 16.80 -9.77 -9.57
N TYR A 464 16.70 -10.47 -8.43
CA TYR A 464 17.86 -10.91 -7.66
C TYR A 464 18.72 -11.91 -8.43
N ILE A 465 18.10 -12.84 -9.18
CA ILE A 465 18.81 -13.77 -10.08
C ILE A 465 19.64 -13.02 -11.13
N VAL A 466 19.07 -11.99 -11.77
CA VAL A 466 19.80 -11.20 -12.78
C VAL A 466 20.87 -10.32 -12.13
N GLN A 467 20.53 -9.59 -11.06
CA GLN A 467 21.43 -8.65 -10.41
C GLN A 467 22.65 -9.32 -9.78
N LYS A 468 22.46 -10.46 -9.09
CA LYS A 468 23.56 -11.28 -8.55
C LYS A 468 24.15 -12.24 -9.58
N LYS A 469 23.71 -12.21 -10.85
CA LYS A 469 24.18 -13.02 -11.97
C LYS A 469 24.20 -14.53 -11.67
N ILE A 470 23.17 -15.02 -10.99
CA ILE A 470 23.11 -16.40 -10.49
C ILE A 470 23.07 -17.37 -11.69
N PRO A 471 24.02 -18.32 -11.81
CA PRO A 471 24.06 -19.24 -12.94
C PRO A 471 22.82 -20.16 -12.92
N LYS A 472 22.18 -20.29 -14.09
CA LYS A 472 21.04 -21.20 -14.31
C LYS A 472 21.44 -22.63 -13.93
N TRP A 473 20.48 -23.39 -13.41
CA TRP A 473 20.67 -24.77 -12.91
C TRP A 473 21.62 -24.94 -11.70
N SER A 474 22.18 -23.87 -11.14
CA SER A 474 22.78 -23.96 -9.80
C SER A 474 21.72 -24.26 -8.73
N SER A 475 22.11 -24.91 -7.64
CA SER A 475 21.18 -25.31 -6.56
C SER A 475 20.39 -24.12 -5.99
N LEU A 476 21.01 -22.93 -5.94
CA LEU A 476 20.34 -21.69 -5.54
C LEU A 476 19.30 -21.24 -6.58
N TRP A 477 19.64 -21.26 -7.87
CA TRP A 477 18.70 -20.93 -8.94
C TRP A 477 17.50 -21.90 -8.96
N VAL A 478 17.74 -23.21 -8.82
CA VAL A 478 16.68 -24.22 -8.75
C VAL A 478 15.78 -24.02 -7.53
N CYS A 479 16.36 -23.76 -6.35
CA CYS A 479 15.60 -23.46 -5.13
C CYS A 479 14.70 -22.23 -5.29
N LEU A 480 15.24 -21.14 -5.86
CA LEU A 480 14.51 -19.89 -6.13
C LEU A 480 13.35 -20.09 -7.11
N GLN A 481 13.55 -20.87 -8.19
CA GLN A 481 12.49 -21.16 -9.17
C GLN A 481 11.43 -22.12 -8.59
N LEU A 482 11.80 -23.11 -7.78
CA LEU A 482 10.86 -23.97 -7.09
C LEU A 482 10.01 -23.21 -6.06
N LEU A 483 10.61 -22.26 -5.34
CA LEU A 483 9.88 -21.34 -4.46
C LEU A 483 8.84 -20.52 -5.25
N SER A 484 9.25 -19.91 -6.36
CA SER A 484 8.34 -19.14 -7.22
C SER A 484 7.20 -20.00 -7.78
N LEU A 485 7.49 -21.22 -8.24
CA LEU A 485 6.49 -22.15 -8.76
C LEU A 485 5.49 -22.62 -7.69
N GLY A 486 5.96 -22.92 -6.47
CA GLY A 486 5.08 -23.26 -5.35
C GLY A 486 4.13 -22.12 -4.99
N CYS A 487 4.64 -20.89 -4.94
CA CYS A 487 3.83 -19.70 -4.68
C CYS A 487 2.84 -19.39 -5.83
N LEU A 488 3.18 -19.69 -7.08
CA LEU A 488 2.27 -19.59 -8.23
C LEU A 488 1.08 -20.55 -8.09
N ILE A 489 1.32 -21.80 -7.72
CA ILE A 489 0.26 -22.82 -7.54
C ILE A 489 -0.70 -22.41 -6.43
N ILE A 490 -0.18 -21.98 -5.27
CA ILE A 490 -1.00 -21.48 -4.15
C ILE A 490 -1.81 -20.25 -4.58
N THR A 491 -1.20 -19.33 -5.33
CA THR A 491 -1.85 -18.12 -5.86
C THR A 491 -3.00 -18.43 -6.81
N ILE A 492 -2.81 -19.34 -7.77
CA ILE A 492 -3.86 -19.72 -8.74
C ILE A 492 -5.05 -20.37 -8.00
N ALA A 493 -4.77 -21.27 -7.06
CA ALA A 493 -5.81 -21.93 -6.28
C ALA A 493 -6.57 -20.93 -5.38
N SER A 494 -5.85 -20.00 -4.75
CA SER A 494 -6.43 -18.94 -3.93
C SER A 494 -7.30 -17.95 -4.72
N ALA A 495 -6.86 -17.55 -5.92
CA ALA A 495 -7.66 -16.72 -6.82
C ALA A 495 -8.97 -17.41 -7.21
N ALA A 496 -8.94 -18.72 -7.48
CA ALA A 496 -10.15 -19.49 -7.77
C ALA A 496 -11.12 -19.55 -6.56
N GLY A 497 -10.60 -19.73 -5.34
CA GLY A 497 -11.39 -19.67 -4.11
C GLY A 497 -12.06 -18.31 -3.89
N SER A 498 -11.30 -17.23 -4.04
CA SER A 498 -11.81 -15.86 -3.85
C SER A 498 -12.84 -15.46 -4.92
N ILE A 499 -12.64 -15.88 -6.18
CA ILE A 499 -13.63 -15.68 -7.25
C ILE A 499 -14.92 -16.48 -6.96
N ALA A 500 -14.81 -17.69 -6.42
CA ALA A 500 -15.97 -18.49 -6.02
C ALA A 500 -16.76 -17.84 -4.86
N GLY A 501 -16.07 -17.19 -3.91
CA GLY A 501 -16.67 -16.34 -2.87
C GLY A 501 -17.46 -15.18 -3.49
N ILE A 502 -16.81 -14.35 -4.31
CA ILE A 502 -17.43 -13.19 -4.98
C ILE A 502 -18.66 -13.61 -5.79
N MET A 503 -18.57 -14.73 -6.52
CA MET A 503 -19.68 -15.29 -7.30
C MET A 503 -20.77 -15.95 -6.44
N SER A 504 -20.55 -16.19 -5.15
CA SER A 504 -21.58 -16.59 -4.20
C SER A 504 -22.32 -15.36 -3.68
N ASP A 505 -21.58 -14.41 -3.10
CA ASP A 505 -22.17 -13.27 -2.39
C ASP A 505 -22.92 -12.31 -3.33
N LEU A 506 -22.42 -12.13 -4.57
CA LEU A 506 -23.13 -11.37 -5.62
C LEU A 506 -24.50 -11.94 -6.02
N LYS A 507 -24.84 -13.19 -5.68
CA LYS A 507 -26.19 -13.75 -5.95
C LYS A 507 -27.24 -13.31 -4.93
N VAL A 508 -26.79 -12.91 -3.74
CA VAL A 508 -27.65 -12.57 -2.59
C VAL A 508 -27.65 -11.06 -2.34
N TYR A 509 -26.52 -10.40 -2.58
CA TYR A 509 -26.33 -8.98 -2.31
C TYR A 509 -27.20 -8.08 -3.20
N LYS A 510 -27.73 -7.01 -2.60
CA LYS A 510 -28.42 -5.91 -3.28
C LYS A 510 -27.65 -4.61 -3.01
N PRO A 511 -27.14 -3.93 -4.05
CA PRO A 511 -26.45 -2.65 -3.87
C PRO A 511 -27.30 -1.62 -3.13
N PHE A 512 -26.66 -0.90 -2.19
CA PHE A 512 -27.23 0.22 -1.43
C PHE A 512 -28.43 -0.09 -0.50
N SER A 513 -28.85 -1.35 -0.34
CA SER A 513 -29.80 -1.71 0.73
C SER A 513 -29.12 -1.74 2.11
N THR A 514 -29.86 -1.47 3.17
CA THR A 514 -29.49 -1.91 4.53
C THR A 514 -29.42 -3.43 4.54
N THR A 515 -28.23 -3.99 4.71
CA THR A 515 -28.05 -5.42 5.00
C THR A 515 -28.48 -5.71 6.44
N ASP A 516 -29.14 -6.85 6.63
CA ASP A 516 -29.52 -7.39 7.93
C ASP A 516 -28.26 -7.85 8.71
#